data_AF-A0A534K4N8-F1
#
_entry.id   AF-A0A534K4N8-F1
#
_cell.length_a   1.000
_cell.length_b   1.000
_cell.length_c   1.000
_cell.angle_alpha   90.00
_cell.angle_beta   90.00
_cell.angle_gamma   90.00
#
_symmetry.space_group_name_H-M   'P 1'
#
loop_
_entity.id
_entity.type
_entity.pdbx_description
1 polymer ?
#
loop_
_entity_poly.entity_id
_entity_poly.type
_entity_poly.pdbx_seq_one_letter_code
_entity_poly.pdbx_strand_id
1 'polypeptide(L)'
;MGDPAPAPAPAVRPDNLYVRSALARLRESPDDTDALLVIGSWHLLSGRPEKALEYLNRVTQLEPKYPGVWRVKAKAFDALGDTTNAEACRRRGSDRFS
;
A
#
# COMPACT_ATOMS: atom_id res chain seq x y z
N MET A 1 -12.01 15.02 -23.58
CA MET A 1 -10.70 14.38 -23.82
C MET A 1 -10.27 13.81 -22.49
N GLY A 2 -10.35 12.49 -22.33
CA GLY A 2 -10.10 11.82 -21.05
C GLY A 2 -8.61 11.88 -20.69
N ASP A 3 -8.33 12.24 -19.44
CA ASP A 3 -6.98 12.24 -18.90
C ASP A 3 -6.26 10.90 -19.14
N PRO A 4 -4.98 10.91 -19.52
CA PRO A 4 -4.22 9.68 -19.69
C PRO A 4 -4.14 8.95 -18.34
N ALA A 5 -4.52 7.67 -18.36
CA ALA A 5 -4.36 6.77 -17.23
C ALA A 5 -2.93 6.86 -16.66
N PRO A 6 -2.75 6.90 -15.33
CA PRO A 6 -1.42 6.98 -14.74
C PRO A 6 -0.61 5.77 -15.21
N ALA A 7 0.56 6.05 -15.79
CA ALA A 7 1.49 5.03 -16.29
C ALA A 7 1.67 3.91 -15.25
N PRO A 8 1.73 2.64 -15.67
CA PRO A 8 2.04 1.55 -14.75
C PRO A 8 3.39 1.84 -14.10
N ALA A 9 3.38 1.97 -12.76
CA ALA A 9 4.59 2.09 -11.96
C ALA A 9 5.59 0.99 -12.35
N PRO A 10 6.91 1.26 -12.35
CA PRO A 10 7.89 0.31 -12.84
C PRO A 10 7.70 -1.04 -12.14
N ALA A 11 7.43 -2.07 -12.94
CA ALA A 11 7.33 -3.45 -12.50
C ALA A 11 8.54 -3.76 -11.61
N VAL A 12 8.27 -3.95 -10.32
CA VAL A 12 9.31 -4.06 -9.33
C VAL A 12 10.08 -5.35 -9.57
N ARG A 13 11.31 -5.19 -10.04
CA ARG A 13 12.27 -6.27 -10.20
C ARG A 13 12.60 -6.89 -8.83
N PRO A 14 12.92 -8.20 -8.77
CA PRO A 14 13.23 -8.92 -7.54
C PRO A 14 14.45 -8.37 -6.77
N ASP A 15 15.24 -7.49 -7.39
CA ASP A 15 16.33 -6.74 -6.75
C ASP A 15 15.88 -5.38 -6.20
N ASN A 16 14.69 -5.33 -5.61
CA ASN A 16 14.23 -4.13 -4.94
C ASN A 16 14.90 -4.00 -3.56
N LEU A 17 15.97 -3.21 -3.51
CA LEU A 17 16.70 -2.86 -2.29
C LEU A 17 15.75 -2.38 -1.17
N TYR A 18 14.66 -1.68 -1.50
CA TYR A 18 13.69 -1.19 -0.53
C TYR A 18 12.93 -2.33 0.16
N VAL A 19 12.62 -3.41 -0.55
CA VAL A 19 11.97 -4.60 0.03
C VAL A 19 12.95 -5.33 0.94
N ARG A 20 14.21 -5.46 0.52
CA ARG A 20 15.25 -6.12 1.32
C ARG A 20 15.52 -5.36 2.62
N SER A 21 15.64 -4.04 2.55
CA SER A 21 15.84 -3.20 3.73
C SER A 21 14.60 -3.16 4.62
N ALA A 22 13.40 -3.10 4.05
CA ALA A 22 12.16 -3.20 4.82
C ALA A 22 12.05 -4.55 5.57
N LEU A 23 12.39 -5.67 4.93
CA LEU A 23 12.41 -6.97 5.61
C LEU A 23 13.44 -7.03 6.75
N ALA A 24 14.60 -6.40 6.59
CA ALA A 24 15.57 -6.29 7.68
C ALA A 24 15.00 -5.49 8.85
N ARG A 25 14.40 -4.33 8.57
CA ARG A 25 13.74 -3.52 9.60
C ARG A 25 12.60 -4.25 10.30
N LEU A 26 11.77 -5.01 9.59
CA LEU A 26 10.72 -5.82 10.21
C LEU A 26 11.25 -6.94 11.12
N ARG A 27 12.48 -7.42 10.91
CA ARG A 27 13.11 -8.39 11.81
C ARG A 27 13.56 -7.74 13.10
N GLU A 28 14.04 -6.50 13.03
CA GLU A 28 14.45 -5.73 14.21
C GLU A 28 13.26 -5.11 14.94
N SER A 29 12.24 -4.69 14.18
CA SER A 29 11.06 -3.98 14.63
C SER A 29 9.85 -4.43 13.80
N PRO A 30 9.11 -5.46 14.25
CA PRO A 30 7.98 -6.01 13.50
C PRO A 30 6.81 -5.03 13.32
N ASP A 31 6.80 -3.94 14.09
CA ASP A 31 5.81 -2.87 14.07
C ASP A 31 6.29 -1.63 13.28
N ASP A 32 7.39 -1.73 12.53
CA ASP A 32 7.85 -0.66 11.65
C ASP A 32 6.82 -0.42 10.52
N THR A 33 6.05 0.65 10.64
CA THR A 33 4.97 1.01 9.72
C THR A 33 5.46 1.39 8.33
N ASP A 34 6.63 2.03 8.21
CA ASP A 34 7.27 2.31 6.92
C ASP A 34 7.67 1.01 6.21
N ALA A 35 8.27 0.07 6.93
CA ALA A 35 8.64 -1.22 6.38
C ALA A 35 7.41 -2.04 5.98
N LEU A 36 6.38 -2.11 6.83
CA LEU A 36 5.10 -2.76 6.51
C LEU A 36 4.45 -2.16 5.25
N LEU A 37 4.49 -0.83 5.08
CA LEU A 37 3.97 -0.16 3.90
C LEU A 37 4.73 -0.54 2.63
N VAL A 38 6.07 -0.58 2.70
CA VAL A 38 6.92 -0.97 1.56
C VAL A 38 6.64 -2.41 1.14
N ILE A 39 6.55 -3.34 2.09
CA ILE A 39 6.22 -4.75 1.82
C ILE A 39 4.80 -4.88 1.26
N GLY A 40 3.81 -4.20 1.85
CA GLY A 40 2.44 -4.20 1.33
C GLY A 40 2.35 -3.67 -0.09
N SER A 41 3.01 -2.56 -0.38
CA SER A 41 3.07 -1.96 -1.72
C SER A 41 3.75 -2.89 -2.73
N TRP A 42 4.80 -3.60 -2.31
CA TRP A 42 5.47 -4.59 -3.14
C TRP A 42 4.57 -5.79 -3.46
N HIS A 43 3.81 -6.28 -2.48
CA HIS A 43 2.85 -7.36 -2.70
C HIS A 43 1.78 -6.95 -3.71
N LEU A 44 1.28 -5.71 -3.63
CA LEU A 44 0.34 -5.17 -4.60
C LEU A 44 0.93 -5.17 -6.02
N LEU A 45 2.16 -4.67 -6.17
CA LEU A 45 2.88 -4.65 -7.44
C LEU A 45 3.21 -6.05 -7.95
N SER A 46 3.33 -7.02 -7.05
CA SER A 46 3.53 -8.44 -7.37
C SER A 46 2.24 -9.18 -7.74
N GLY A 47 1.12 -8.47 -7.92
CA GLY A 47 -0.18 -9.06 -8.23
C GLY A 47 -0.80 -9.83 -7.06
N ARG A 48 -0.39 -9.54 -5.82
CA ARG A 48 -0.92 -10.15 -4.59
C ARG A 48 -1.60 -9.10 -3.70
N PRO A 49 -2.71 -8.50 -4.15
CA PRO A 49 -3.38 -7.42 -3.43
C PRO A 49 -3.96 -7.86 -2.08
N GLU A 50 -4.36 -9.13 -1.91
CA GLU A 50 -4.84 -9.66 -0.63
C GLU A 50 -3.77 -9.56 0.47
N LYS A 51 -2.56 -10.05 0.16
CA LYS A 51 -1.40 -9.92 1.06
C LYS A 51 -1.01 -8.47 1.29
N ALA A 52 -1.11 -7.63 0.26
CA ALA A 52 -0.87 -6.20 0.43
C ALA A 52 -1.79 -5.61 1.51
N LEU A 53 -3.08 -5.95 1.48
CA LEU A 53 -4.05 -5.48 2.46
C LEU A 53 -3.73 -5.96 3.88
N GLU A 54 -3.23 -7.18 4.07
CA GLU A 54 -2.81 -7.67 5.39
C GLU A 54 -1.73 -6.77 6.01
N TYR A 55 -0.66 -6.48 5.27
CA TYR A 55 0.42 -5.60 5.74
C TYR A 55 -0.09 -4.17 5.95
N LEU A 56 -0.86 -3.63 5.01
CA LEU A 56 -1.42 -2.27 5.11
C LEU A 56 -2.46 -2.14 6.23
N ASN A 57 -3.16 -3.21 6.57
CA ASN A 57 -4.06 -3.25 7.73
C ASN A 57 -3.27 -3.07 9.02
N ARG A 58 -2.14 -3.76 9.17
CA ARG A 58 -1.24 -3.56 10.31
C ARG A 58 -0.72 -2.13 10.38
N VAL A 59 -0.33 -1.53 9.24
CA VAL A 59 0.04 -0.10 9.19
C VAL A 59 -1.09 0.77 9.74
N THR A 60 -2.34 0.56 9.30
CA THR A 60 -3.47 1.34 9.81
C THR A 60 -3.88 1.03 11.26
N GLN A 61 -3.47 -0.12 11.81
CA GLN A 61 -3.71 -0.46 13.21
C GLN A 61 -2.70 0.21 14.13
N LEU A 62 -1.43 0.23 13.72
CA LEU A 62 -0.33 0.87 14.45
C LEU A 62 -0.38 2.39 14.29
N GLU A 63 -0.49 2.85 13.05
CA GLU A 63 -0.57 4.26 12.68
C GLU A 63 -1.78 4.50 11.77
N PRO A 64 -2.99 4.68 12.34
CA PRO A 64 -4.19 5.04 11.59
C PRO A 64 -4.02 6.34 10.79
N LYS A 65 -3.03 7.16 11.18
CA LYS A 65 -2.69 8.44 10.58
C LYS A 65 -1.57 8.37 9.56
N TYR A 66 -1.04 7.20 9.26
CA TYR A 66 0.10 7.05 8.36
C TYR A 66 -0.22 7.61 6.95
N PRO A 67 0.59 8.54 6.43
CA PRO A 67 0.34 9.18 5.15
C PRO A 67 0.47 8.17 4.01
N GLY A 68 -0.47 8.17 3.08
CA GLY A 68 -0.42 7.33 1.89
C GLY A 68 -0.88 5.88 2.06
N VAL A 69 -1.02 5.35 3.28
CA VAL A 69 -1.51 3.97 3.49
C VAL A 69 -2.90 3.76 2.89
N TRP A 70 -3.80 4.72 3.07
CA TRP A 70 -5.17 4.69 2.53
C TRP A 70 -5.18 4.68 1.00
N ARG A 71 -4.23 5.37 0.37
CA ARG A 71 -4.06 5.37 -1.08
C ARG A 71 -3.56 4.02 -1.60
N VAL A 72 -2.64 3.37 -0.88
CA VAL A 72 -2.18 2.02 -1.26
C VAL A 72 -3.28 0.98 -1.04
N LYS A 73 -4.03 1.07 0.07
CA LYS A 73 -5.19 0.19 0.33
C LYS A 73 -6.26 0.34 -0.75
N ALA A 74 -6.57 1.57 -1.15
CA ALA A 74 -7.50 1.83 -2.24
C ALA A 74 -7.08 1.11 -3.53
N LYS A 75 -5.80 1.23 -3.93
CA LYS A 75 -5.27 0.53 -5.11
C LYS A 75 -5.32 -1.00 -4.96
N ALA A 76 -5.12 -1.52 -3.75
CA ALA A 76 -5.21 -2.94 -3.50
C ALA A 76 -6.66 -3.46 -3.63
N PHE A 77 -7.64 -2.70 -3.14
CA PHE A 77 -9.05 -3.00 -3.35
C PHE A 77 -9.46 -2.86 -4.82
N ASP A 78 -8.97 -1.83 -5.53
CA ASP A 78 -9.19 -1.68 -6.98
C ASP A 78 -8.63 -2.90 -7.75
N ALA A 79 -7.45 -3.40 -7.37
CA ALA A 79 -6.85 -4.59 -7.97
C ALA A 79 -7.61 -5.89 -7.65
N LEU A 80 -8.41 -5.92 -6.58
CA LEU A 80 -9.34 -7.01 -6.24
C LEU A 80 -10.71 -6.87 -6.91
N GLY A 81 -10.98 -5.73 -7.57
CA GLY A 81 -12.30 -5.40 -8.11
C GLY A 81 -13.29 -4.89 -7.06
N ASP A 82 -12.86 -4.66 -5.82
CA ASP A 82 -13.70 -4.13 -4.74
C ASP A 82 -13.71 -2.60 -4.75
N THR A 83 -14.43 -2.05 -5.72
CA THR A 83 -14.55 -0.61 -5.91
C THR A 83 -15.18 0.10 -4.72
N THR A 84 -16.06 -0.57 -3.97
CA THR A 84 -16.71 -0.04 -2.76
C THR A 84 -15.69 0.26 -1.67
N ASN A 85 -14.84 -0.72 -1.33
CA ASN A 85 -13.81 -0.52 -0.31
C ASN A 85 -12.70 0.41 -0.80
N ALA A 86 -12.40 0.41 -2.10
CA ALA A 86 -11.45 1.35 -2.69
C ALA A 86 -11.91 2.81 -2.54
N GLU A 87 -13.18 3.09 -2.84
CA GLU A 87 -13.81 4.40 -2.67
C GLU A 87 -13.77 4.85 -1.20
N ALA A 88 -14.13 3.96 -0.28
CA ALA A 88 -14.08 4.24 1.16
C ALA A 88 -12.64 4.57 1.63
N CYS A 89 -11.64 3.86 1.13
CA CYS A 89 -10.24 4.14 1.41
C CYS A 89 -9.79 5.48 0.83
N ARG A 90 -10.21 5.82 -0.41
CA ARG A 90 -9.92 7.13 -1.01
C ARG A 90 -10.50 8.27 -0.19
N ARG A 91 -11.77 8.15 0.24
CA ARG A 91 -12.42 9.15 1.11
C ARG A 91 -11.65 9.33 2.42
N ARG A 92 -11.27 8.25 3.10
CA ARG A 92 -10.46 8.32 4.32
C ARG A 92 -9.08 8.96 4.11
N GLY A 93 -8.48 8.76 2.94
CA GLY A 93 -7.22 9.41 2.57
C GLY A 93 -7.36 10.90 2.29
N SER A 94 -8.49 11.34 1.72
CA SER A 94 -8.78 12.73 1.37
C SER A 94 -9.28 13.57 2.55
N ASP A 95 -10.06 12.98 3.46
CA ASP A 95 -10.65 13.65 4.64
C ASP A 95 -9.59 14.23 5.60
N ARG A 96 -8.32 13.83 5.49
CA ARG A 96 -7.26 14.25 6.40
C ARG A 96 -6.53 15.53 5.99
N PHE A 97 -6.82 16.09 4.81
CA PHE A 97 -6.19 17.32 4.32
C PHE A 97 -7.13 18.54 4.36
N SER A 98 -8.27 18.45 5.04
CA SER A 98 -9.16 19.60 5.32
C SER A 98 -8.96 20.14 6.74
#